data_AF-A0AA50TUN8-F1
#
_entry.id   AF-A0AA50TUN8-F1
#
_cell.length_a   1.000
_cell.length_b   1.000
_cell.length_c   1.000
_cell.angle_alpha   90.00
_cell.angle_beta   90.00
_cell.angle_gamma   90.00
#
_symmetry.space_group_name_H-M   'P 1'
#
loop_
_entity.id
_entity.type
_entity.pdbx_description
1 polymer ?
#
loop_
_entity_poly.entity_id
_entity_poly.type
_entity_poly.pdbx_seq_one_letter_code
_entity_poly.pdbx_strand_id
1 'polypeptide(L)' 'RLLQEVEKLKKQMSANSTKLPLNIECFMEDRDVSGDMQRSQMEQICSDTFSRVEKTLKAILHNA' A
#
# COMPACT_ATOMS: atom_id res chain seq x y z
N ARG A 1 11.02 -10.66 1.63
CA ARG A 1 11.70 -9.37 1.36
C ARG A 1 10.73 -8.33 0.85
N LEU A 2 10.30 -8.33 -0.42
CA LEU A 2 9.37 -7.29 -0.93
C LEU A 2 8.08 -7.13 -0.12
N LEU A 3 7.34 -8.21 0.16
CA LEU A 3 6.10 -8.12 0.95
C LEU A 3 6.32 -7.54 2.36
N GLN A 4 7.45 -7.83 2.99
CA GLN A 4 7.77 -7.31 4.33
C GLN A 4 8.07 -5.81 4.29
N GLU A 5 8.86 -5.36 3.32
CA GLU A 5 9.16 -3.93 3.15
C GLU A 5 7.92 -3.15 2.72
N VAL A 6 7.06 -3.72 1.87
CA VAL A 6 5.76 -3.13 1.51
C VAL A 6 4.83 -3.04 2.73
N GLU A 7 4.80 -4.04 3.61
CA GLU A 7 3.99 -3.99 4.84
C GLU A 7 4.47 -2.89 5.79
N LYS A 8 5.80 -2.74 5.94
CA LYS A 8 6.40 -1.65 6.72
C LYS A 8 6.08 -0.28 6.11
N LEU A 9 6.23 -0.16 4.79
CA LEU A 9 5.91 1.04 4.03
C LEU A 9 4.44 1.43 4.20
N LYS A 10 3.50 0.48 4.09
CA LYS A 10 2.05 0.70 4.31
C LYS A 10 1.75 1.24 5.70
N LYS A 11 2.38 0.68 6.74
CA LYS A 11 2.23 1.16 8.12
C LYS A 11 2.75 2.58 8.29
N GLN A 12 3.95 2.86 7.77
CA GLN A 12 4.53 4.21 7.80
C GLN A 12 3.67 5.20 7.04
N MET A 13 3.10 4.79 5.90
CA MET A 13 2.24 5.59 5.04
C MET A 13 0.85 5.82 5.64
N SER A 14 0.41 4.99 6.59
CA SER A 14 -0.82 5.23 7.35
C SER A 14 -0.62 6.35 8.38
N ALA A 15 0.57 6.45 8.97
CA ALA A 15 0.93 7.52 9.91
C ALA A 15 1.40 8.81 9.22
N ASN A 16 2.04 8.72 8.05
CA ASN A 16 2.68 9.83 7.36
C ASN A 16 2.20 9.94 5.91
N SER A 17 1.93 11.17 5.45
CA SER A 17 1.46 11.43 4.06
C SER A 17 2.60 11.82 3.10
N THR A 18 3.84 11.82 3.58
CA THR A 18 5.00 12.17 2.78
C THR A 18 5.39 11.04 1.83
N LYS A 19 6.20 11.37 0.83
CA LYS A 19 6.86 10.40 -0.03
C LYS A 19 7.82 9.56 0.80
N LEU A 20 7.67 8.24 0.78
CA LEU A 20 8.45 7.30 1.59
C LEU A 20 9.35 6.43 0.70
N PRO A 21 10.61 6.16 1.09
CA PRO A 21 11.51 5.31 0.34
C PRO A 21 11.16 3.83 0.52
N LEU A 22 11.42 3.03 -0.52
CA LEU A 22 11.36 1.57 -0.52
C LEU A 22 12.71 1.04 -1.01
N ASN A 23 13.57 0.67 -0.07
CA ASN A 23 14.92 0.17 -0.37
C ASN A 23 15.02 -1.29 0.07
N ILE A 24 15.49 -2.15 -0.81
CA ILE A 24 15.64 -3.59 -0.58
C ILE A 24 17.02 -4.04 -1.06
N GLU A 25 17.86 -4.44 -0.14
CA GLU A 25 19.20 -4.96 -0.44
C GLU A 25 19.15 -6.41 -0.92
N CYS A 26 19.98 -6.73 -1.91
CA CYS A 26 20.13 -8.06 -2.51
C CYS A 26 18.77 -8.71 -2.81
N PHE A 27 17.90 -8.02 -3.55
CA PHE A 27 16.54 -8.48 -3.79
C PHE A 27 16.47 -9.62 -4.82
N MET A 28 17.14 -9.46 -5.95
CA MET A 28 17.27 -10.48 -7.00
C MET A 28 18.65 -10.39 -7.63
N GLU A 29 19.32 -11.54 -7.84
CA GLU A 29 20.66 -11.60 -8.44
C GLU A 29 21.69 -10.71 -7.71
N ASP A 30 21.61 -10.62 -6.37
CA ASP A 30 22.44 -9.73 -5.55
C ASP A 30 22.34 -8.25 -5.91
N ARG A 31 21.26 -7.84 -6.59
CA ARG A 31 21.00 -6.44 -6.93
C ARG A 31 20.15 -5.78 -5.87
N ASP A 32 20.55 -4.56 -5.52
CA ASP A 32 19.77 -3.68 -4.69
C ASP A 32 18.66 -3.02 -5.52
N VAL A 33 17.49 -2.86 -4.91
CA VAL A 33 16.36 -2.16 -5.49
C VAL A 33 16.01 -0.99 -4.60
N SER A 34 15.99 0.20 -5.20
CA SER A 34 15.59 1.44 -4.55
C SER A 34 14.42 2.03 -5.30
N GLY A 35 13.43 2.50 -4.56
CA GLY A 35 12.25 3.14 -5.09
C GLY A 35 11.63 4.06 -4.06
N ASP A 36 10.50 4.63 -4.43
CA ASP A 36 9.73 5.51 -3.57
C ASP A 36 8.25 5.32 -3.83
N MET A 37 7.44 5.69 -2.84
CA MET A 37 5.99 5.60 -2.93
C MET A 37 5.35 6.77 -2.20
N GLN A 38 4.31 7.33 -2.79
CA GLN A 38 3.42 8.30 -2.15
C GLN A 38 2.08 7.65 -1.78
N ARG A 39 1.41 8.21 -0.77
CA ARG A 39 0.09 7.73 -0.34
C ARG A 39 -0.92 7.68 -1.47
N SER A 40 -0.99 8.73 -2.28
CA SER A 40 -1.89 8.79 -3.44
C SER A 40 -1.66 7.67 -4.45
N GLN A 41 -0.40 7.29 -4.69
CA GLN A 41 -0.06 6.19 -5.60
C GLN A 41 -0.50 4.83 -5.04
N MET A 42 -0.26 4.59 -3.74
CA MET A 42 -0.73 3.39 -3.06
C MET A 42 -2.27 3.31 -3.08
N GLU A 43 -2.95 4.42 -2.80
CA GLU A 43 -4.42 4.50 -2.83
C GLU A 43 -4.98 4.23 -4.23
N GLN A 44 -4.31 4.72 -5.29
CA GLN A 44 -4.69 4.43 -6.66
C GLN A 44 -4.58 2.94 -6.99
N ILE A 45 -3.49 2.28 -6.57
CA ILE A 45 -3.30 0.83 -6.73
C ILE A 45 -4.41 0.05 -5.98
N CYS A 46 -4.79 0.52 -4.80
CA CYS A 46 -5.80 -0.11 -3.95
C CYS A 46 -7.26 0.30 -4.28
N SER A 47 -7.47 1.13 -5.30
CA SER A 47 -8.77 1.76 -5.59
C SER A 47 -9.93 0.76 -5.74
N ASP A 48 -9.73 -0.33 -6.48
CA ASP A 48 -10.75 -1.38 -6.63
C ASP A 48 -11.07 -2.08 -5.30
N THR A 49 -10.05 -2.33 -4.48
CA THR A 49 -10.24 -2.94 -3.15
C THR A 49 -11.06 -2.03 -2.25
N PHE A 50 -10.78 -0.72 -2.25
CA PHE A 50 -11.56 0.25 -1.48
C PHE A 50 -12.99 0.37 -1.98
N SER A 51 -13.21 0.36 -3.29
CA SER A 51 -14.56 0.37 -3.87
C SER A 51 -15.38 -0.84 -3.43
N ARG A 52 -14.77 -2.03 -3.40
CA ARG A 52 -15.43 -3.25 -2.91
C ARG A 52 -15.81 -3.15 -1.43
N VAL A 53 -14.92 -2.63 -0.58
CA VAL A 53 -15.20 -2.41 0.84
C VAL A 53 -16.37 -1.45 1.01
N GLU A 54 -16.36 -0.32 0.30
CA GLU A 54 -17.45 0.66 0.35
C GLU A 54 -18.80 0.04 -0.05
N LYS A 55 -18.83 -0.73 -1.14
CA LYS A 55 -20.05 -1.44 -1.60
C LYS A 55 -20.59 -2.39 -0.53
N THR A 56 -19.73 -3.18 0.11
CA THR A 56 -20.13 -4.09 1.19
C THR A 56 -20.72 -3.32 2.37
N LEU A 57 -20.08 -2.24 2.80
CA LEU A 57 -20.58 -1.43 3.92
C LEU A 57 -21.95 -0.79 3.63
N LYS A 58 -22.15 -0.28 2.40
CA LYS A 58 -23.45 0.26 1.96
C LYS A 58 -24.54 -0.81 1.92
N ALA A 59 -24.22 -2.02 1.44
CA ALA A 59 -25.17 -3.12 1.41
C ALA A 59 -25.64 -3.50 2.82
N ILE A 60 -24.73 -3.52 3.80
CA ILE A 60 -25.08 -3.81 5.20
C ILE A 60 -25.99 -2.72 5.77
N LEU A 61 -25.69 -1.44 5.51
CA LEU A 61 -26.49 -0.32 6.00
C LEU A 61 -27.93 -0.34 5.47
N HIS A 62 -28.13 -0.73 4.21
CA HIS A 62 -29.46 -0.81 3.59
C HIS A 62 -30.23 -2.08 4.00
N ASN A 63 -29.52 -3.14 4.41
CA ASN A 63 -30.11 -4.40 4.83
C ASN A 63 -30.27 -4.51 6.37
N ALA A 64 -30.05 -3.42 7.10
CA ALA A 64 -30.30 -3.29 8.54
C ALA A 64 -31.68 -2.66 8.79
#